data_AF-C7RFQ4-F1
#
_entry.id   AF-C7RFQ4-F1
#
_cell.length_a   1.000
_cell.length_b   1.000
_cell.length_c   1.000
_cell.angle_alpha   90.00
_cell.angle_beta   90.00
_cell.angle_gamma   90.00
#
_symmetry.space_group_name_H-M   'P 1'
#
loop_
_entity.id
_entity.type
_entity.pdbx_description
1 polymer ?
#
loop_
_entity_poly.entity_id
_entity_poly.type
_entity_poly.pdbx_seq_one_letter_code
_entity_poly.pdbx_strand_id
1 'polypeptide(L)'
;MIKKKILALIFTINFAFLATVPSFPTISPVSISYAEEDKMASQREQLQNGINDSENIFASKAYGLINKESLKAEYNGALEYAKSVLNNKDASYEELRNATIGLNEAKNNLKEYGKKILAVQELKYTIEEHKLTIEAVKYIMSEYPAIARTMGDRANDLIRRSNEVIARAERIISQFE
;
A
#
# COMPACT_ATOMS: atom_id res chain seq x y z
N MET A 1 -35.08 -4.35 -19.62
CA MET A 1 -33.99 -4.69 -18.69
C MET A 1 -32.87 -3.68 -18.83
N ILE A 2 -32.69 -2.84 -17.82
CA ILE A 2 -31.87 -1.62 -17.87
C ILE A 2 -30.39 -1.95 -17.58
N LYS A 3 -29.54 -1.47 -18.49
CA LYS A 3 -28.06 -1.43 -18.46
C LYS A 3 -27.52 -0.79 -17.18
N LYS A 4 -26.29 -1.12 -16.76
CA LYS A 4 -25.36 -0.12 -16.21
C LYS A 4 -23.91 -0.48 -16.52
N LYS A 5 -23.32 0.40 -17.33
CA LYS A 5 -21.91 0.43 -17.71
C LYS A 5 -21.09 0.87 -16.50
N ILE A 6 -19.92 0.27 -16.36
CA ILE A 6 -18.84 0.69 -15.45
C ILE A 6 -18.47 2.13 -15.80
N LEU A 7 -18.58 3.05 -14.84
CA LEU A 7 -18.03 4.39 -14.93
C LEU A 7 -16.98 4.55 -13.83
N ALA A 8 -15.73 4.61 -14.28
CA ALA A 8 -14.60 5.03 -13.46
C ALA A 8 -14.82 6.46 -12.98
N LEU A 9 -14.67 6.70 -11.68
CA LEU A 9 -14.61 8.05 -11.14
C LEU A 9 -13.38 8.15 -10.24
N ILE A 10 -12.31 8.62 -10.84
CA ILE A 10 -11.13 9.16 -10.15
C ILE A 10 -11.57 10.52 -9.63
N PHE A 11 -11.68 10.69 -8.31
CA PHE A 11 -11.67 12.02 -7.70
C PHE A 11 -10.29 12.26 -7.09
N THR A 12 -9.37 12.72 -7.94
CA THR A 12 -8.23 13.53 -7.50
C THR A 12 -8.75 14.90 -7.09
N ILE A 13 -8.67 15.24 -5.81
CA ILE A 13 -8.77 16.64 -5.37
C ILE A 13 -7.49 16.98 -4.62
N ASN A 14 -6.54 17.52 -5.38
CA ASN A 14 -5.51 18.41 -4.86
C ASN A 14 -6.18 19.75 -4.57
N PHE A 15 -6.05 20.29 -3.37
CA PHE A 15 -6.10 21.75 -3.18
C PHE A 15 -4.97 22.18 -2.25
N ALA A 16 -3.95 22.75 -2.87
CA ALA A 16 -2.89 23.50 -2.23
C ALA A 16 -3.36 24.93 -1.94
N PHE A 17 -3.32 25.29 -0.66
CA PHE A 17 -2.91 26.55 -0.03
C PHE A 17 -2.62 27.82 -0.90
N LEU A 18 -3.17 29.00 -0.55
CA LEU A 18 -2.44 30.20 -0.03
C LEU A 18 -3.23 31.55 -0.06
N ALA A 19 -3.29 32.17 1.13
CA ALA A 19 -3.03 33.59 1.50
C ALA A 19 -3.92 34.81 1.10
N THR A 20 -4.29 35.56 2.16
CA THR A 20 -4.30 37.03 2.38
C THR A 20 -5.65 37.70 2.72
N VAL A 21 -5.67 38.47 3.82
CA VAL A 21 -6.75 39.37 4.33
C VAL A 21 -6.31 40.84 4.10
N PRO A 22 -7.20 41.88 3.98
CA PRO A 22 -7.91 42.48 5.14
C PRO A 22 -9.31 43.19 4.90
N SER A 23 -10.14 43.23 5.97
CA SER A 23 -11.22 44.20 6.42
C SER A 23 -12.35 44.67 5.45
N PHE A 24 -13.67 44.71 5.72
CA PHE A 24 -14.59 45.23 6.80
C PHE A 24 -16.04 44.67 6.59
N PRO A 25 -17.15 45.05 7.29
CA PRO A 25 -17.45 45.27 8.72
C PRO A 25 -18.49 44.25 9.29
N THR A 26 -18.80 44.35 10.59
CA THR A 26 -19.67 43.48 11.40
C THR A 26 -21.16 43.44 10.98
N ILE A 27 -21.71 42.23 10.81
CA ILE A 27 -23.17 41.95 10.83
C ILE A 27 -23.44 40.87 11.90
N SER A 28 -24.42 41.13 12.76
CA SER A 28 -24.93 40.25 13.82
C SER A 28 -25.44 38.89 13.29
N PRO A 29 -25.49 37.85 14.15
CA PRO A 29 -25.48 36.46 13.70
C PRO A 29 -26.85 36.02 13.18
N VAL A 30 -26.96 35.84 11.86
CA VAL A 30 -27.97 34.97 11.27
C VAL A 30 -27.34 33.59 11.21
N SER A 31 -27.92 32.67 11.96
CA SER A 31 -27.49 31.30 12.19
C SER A 31 -27.14 30.56 10.90
N ILE A 32 -25.84 30.38 10.68
CA ILE A 32 -25.23 29.47 9.71
C ILE A 32 -25.24 28.06 10.32
N SER A 33 -26.42 27.49 10.60
CA SER A 33 -26.52 26.12 11.15
C SER A 33 -26.34 25.09 10.05
N TYR A 34 -26.99 25.32 8.90
CA TYR A 34 -27.12 24.32 7.85
C TYR A 34 -25.80 24.03 7.11
N ALA A 35 -24.95 25.04 6.91
CA ALA A 35 -23.67 24.85 6.19
C ALA A 35 -22.57 24.19 7.04
N GLU A 36 -22.67 24.23 8.38
CA GLU A 36 -21.73 23.57 9.29
C GLU A 36 -22.16 22.13 9.61
N GLU A 37 -23.47 21.89 9.78
CA GLU A 37 -24.02 20.52 9.91
C GLU A 37 -23.73 19.66 8.67
N ASP A 38 -23.88 20.22 7.46
CA ASP A 38 -23.57 19.50 6.21
C ASP A 38 -22.08 19.12 6.12
N LYS A 39 -21.18 20.00 6.57
CA LYS A 39 -19.73 19.73 6.63
C LYS A 39 -19.40 18.65 7.66
N MET A 40 -20.03 18.70 8.83
CA MET A 40 -19.88 17.70 9.88
C MET A 40 -20.34 16.32 9.42
N ALA A 41 -21.53 16.24 8.81
CA ALA A 41 -22.07 15.00 8.27
C ALA A 41 -21.15 14.41 7.20
N SER A 42 -20.66 15.25 6.26
CA SER A 42 -19.71 14.82 5.23
C SER A 42 -18.40 14.30 5.83
N GLN A 43 -17.86 14.97 6.87
CA GLN A 43 -16.62 14.54 7.50
C GLN A 43 -16.78 13.20 8.24
N ARG A 44 -17.93 12.96 8.89
CA ARG A 44 -18.26 11.66 9.50
C ARG A 44 -18.36 10.56 8.46
N GLU A 45 -19.00 10.83 7.33
CA GLU A 45 -19.09 9.89 6.20
C GLU A 45 -17.71 9.53 5.65
N GLN A 46 -16.83 10.52 5.46
CA GLN A 46 -15.45 10.27 5.03
C GLN A 46 -14.68 9.38 6.01
N LEU A 47 -14.82 9.63 7.32
CA LEU A 47 -14.19 8.80 8.34
C LEU A 47 -14.75 7.37 8.32
N GLN A 48 -16.07 7.21 8.20
CA GLN A 48 -16.73 5.91 8.10
C GLN A 48 -16.27 5.12 6.87
N ASN A 49 -16.19 5.76 5.70
CA ASN A 49 -15.65 5.15 4.49
C ASN A 49 -14.20 4.70 4.70
N GLY A 50 -13.40 5.55 5.37
CA GLY A 50 -12.06 5.21 5.79
C GLY A 50 -12.01 3.96 6.68
N ILE A 51 -12.91 3.83 7.64
CA ILE A 51 -12.96 2.64 8.51
C ILE A 51 -13.34 1.40 7.70
N ASN A 52 -14.37 1.47 6.85
CA ASN A 52 -14.87 0.35 6.04
C ASN A 52 -13.81 -0.21 5.08
N ASP A 53 -13.01 0.67 4.47
CA ASP A 53 -11.88 0.26 3.61
C ASP A 53 -10.86 -0.67 4.30
N SER A 54 -10.84 -0.68 5.64
CA SER A 54 -9.89 -1.47 6.42
C SER A 54 -10.11 -2.98 6.25
N GLU A 55 -11.35 -3.42 5.98
CA GLU A 55 -11.66 -4.82 5.69
C GLU A 55 -10.86 -5.34 4.49
N ASN A 56 -10.78 -4.53 3.43
CA ASN A 56 -10.00 -4.85 2.23
C ASN A 56 -8.49 -4.90 2.51
N ILE A 57 -8.00 -4.08 3.44
CA ILE A 57 -6.59 -4.07 3.82
C ILE A 57 -6.24 -5.35 4.57
N PHE A 58 -7.04 -5.75 5.56
CA PHE A 58 -6.82 -6.96 6.33
C PHE A 58 -6.90 -8.23 5.48
N ALA A 59 -7.79 -8.26 4.49
CA ALA A 59 -7.91 -9.37 3.55
C ALA A 59 -6.76 -9.43 2.52
N SER A 60 -5.93 -8.39 2.41
CA SER A 60 -4.89 -8.33 1.39
C SER A 60 -3.72 -9.26 1.68
N LYS A 61 -3.21 -9.91 0.63
CA LYS A 61 -1.96 -10.71 0.71
C LYS A 61 -0.80 -9.90 1.29
N ALA A 62 -0.70 -8.63 0.92
CA ALA A 62 0.35 -7.74 1.41
C ALA A 62 0.32 -7.65 2.95
N TYR A 63 -0.84 -7.37 3.56
CA TYR A 63 -0.97 -7.26 5.02
C TYR A 63 -0.54 -8.54 5.74
N GLY A 64 -0.91 -9.71 5.21
CA GLY A 64 -0.50 -11.02 5.75
C GLY A 64 1.00 -11.27 5.71
N LEU A 65 1.73 -10.66 4.76
CA LEU A 65 3.18 -10.79 4.62
C LEU A 65 3.97 -9.74 5.43
N ILE A 66 3.33 -8.68 5.91
CA ILE A 66 3.99 -7.67 6.74
C ILE A 66 4.36 -8.31 8.08
N ASN A 67 5.65 -8.39 8.39
CA ASN A 67 6.19 -8.85 9.68
C ASN A 67 6.56 -7.69 10.62
N LYS A 68 6.53 -6.45 10.13
CA LYS A 68 6.83 -5.27 10.92
C LYS A 68 5.68 -4.94 11.85
N GLU A 69 5.73 -5.51 13.06
CA GLU A 69 4.66 -5.36 14.06
C GLU A 69 4.39 -3.90 14.44
N SER A 70 5.40 -3.02 14.46
CA SER A 70 5.19 -1.60 14.73
C SER A 70 4.25 -0.94 13.70
N LEU A 71 4.34 -1.32 12.43
CA LEU A 71 3.52 -0.76 11.36
C LEU A 71 2.07 -1.27 11.43
N LYS A 72 1.89 -2.54 11.83
CA LYS A 72 0.55 -3.09 12.12
C LYS A 72 -0.06 -2.41 13.34
N ALA A 73 0.72 -2.20 14.39
CA ALA A 73 0.27 -1.53 15.60
C ALA A 73 -0.12 -0.07 15.35
N GLU A 74 0.69 0.69 14.58
CA GLU A 74 0.37 2.06 14.15
C GLU A 74 -0.97 2.12 13.40
N TYR A 75 -1.17 1.22 12.42
CA TYR A 75 -2.42 1.15 11.67
C TYR A 75 -3.63 0.76 12.52
N ASN A 76 -3.50 -0.27 13.35
CA ASN A 76 -4.56 -0.71 14.25
C ASN A 76 -4.90 0.39 15.27
N GLY A 77 -3.90 1.09 15.81
CA GLY A 77 -4.09 2.22 16.71
C GLY A 77 -4.84 3.38 16.04
N ALA A 78 -4.47 3.75 14.82
CA ALA A 78 -5.18 4.78 14.06
C ALA A 78 -6.63 4.37 13.74
N LEU A 79 -6.87 3.09 13.44
CA LEU A 79 -8.20 2.54 13.21
C LEU A 79 -9.08 2.57 14.46
N GLU A 80 -8.56 2.17 15.62
CA GLU A 80 -9.30 2.22 16.88
C GLU A 80 -9.58 3.66 17.31
N TYR A 81 -8.62 4.58 17.13
CA TYR A 81 -8.85 6.00 17.36
C TYR A 81 -9.95 6.55 16.44
N ALA A 82 -9.92 6.22 15.14
CA ALA A 82 -10.95 6.61 14.18
C ALA A 82 -12.35 6.11 14.58
N LYS A 83 -12.47 4.84 15.00
CA LYS A 83 -13.73 4.29 15.51
C LYS A 83 -14.20 5.01 16.77
N SER A 84 -13.30 5.30 17.71
CA SER A 84 -13.61 6.02 18.94
C SER A 84 -14.15 7.41 18.66
N VAL A 85 -13.49 8.18 17.80
CA VAL A 85 -13.92 9.53 17.42
C VAL A 85 -15.25 9.49 16.67
N LEU A 86 -15.45 8.53 15.77
CA LEU A 86 -16.70 8.39 15.02
C LEU A 86 -17.88 8.05 15.96
N ASN A 87 -17.66 7.20 16.96
CA ASN A 87 -18.69 6.81 17.93
C ASN A 87 -19.01 7.91 18.95
N ASN A 88 -18.13 8.90 19.13
CA ASN A 88 -18.41 10.07 19.97
C ASN A 88 -19.38 11.02 19.25
N LYS A 89 -20.60 11.17 19.77
CA LYS A 89 -21.62 12.05 19.20
C LYS A 89 -21.24 13.52 19.25
N ASP A 90 -20.44 13.90 20.24
CA ASP A 90 -20.02 15.29 20.49
C ASP A 90 -18.65 15.61 19.86
N ALA A 91 -18.09 14.68 19.07
CA ALA A 91 -16.84 14.93 18.36
C ALA A 91 -16.94 16.17 17.47
N SER A 92 -15.95 17.04 17.58
CA SER A 92 -15.78 18.23 16.76
C SER A 92 -15.36 17.88 15.32
N TYR A 93 -15.53 18.85 14.41
CA TYR A 93 -15.06 18.72 13.03
C TYR A 93 -13.57 18.39 12.95
N GLU A 94 -12.74 19.08 13.74
CA GLU A 94 -11.29 18.88 13.72
C GLU A 94 -10.89 17.51 14.29
N GLU A 95 -11.58 16.99 15.30
CA GLU A 95 -11.32 15.62 15.80
C GLU A 95 -11.60 14.59 14.70
N LEU A 96 -12.75 14.69 14.03
CA LEU A 96 -13.10 13.79 12.91
C LEU A 96 -12.10 13.93 11.76
N ARG A 97 -11.73 15.17 11.41
CA ARG A 97 -10.77 15.45 10.33
C ARG A 97 -9.39 14.90 10.65
N ASN A 98 -8.89 15.11 11.86
CA ASN A 98 -7.59 14.60 12.29
C ASN A 98 -7.60 13.07 12.37
N ALA A 99 -8.69 12.44 12.82
CA ALA A 99 -8.85 10.99 12.78
C ALA A 99 -8.82 10.45 11.34
N THR A 100 -9.50 11.12 10.40
CA THR A 100 -9.46 10.75 8.97
C THR A 100 -8.05 10.86 8.40
N ILE A 101 -7.33 11.95 8.69
CA ILE A 101 -5.95 12.15 8.23
C ILE A 101 -5.04 11.05 8.78
N GLY A 102 -5.06 10.82 10.10
CA GLY A 102 -4.21 9.82 10.75
C GLY A 102 -4.47 8.41 10.25
N LEU A 103 -5.74 8.04 10.08
CA LEU A 103 -6.09 6.74 9.49
C LEU A 103 -5.57 6.60 8.05
N ASN A 104 -5.71 7.63 7.23
CA ASN A 104 -5.24 7.61 5.85
C ASN A 104 -3.71 7.56 5.73
N GLU A 105 -2.99 8.28 6.58
CA GLU A 105 -1.53 8.22 6.66
C GLU A 105 -1.06 6.81 7.04
N ALA A 106 -1.65 6.22 8.09
CA ALA A 106 -1.31 4.87 8.50
C ALA A 106 -1.61 3.83 7.41
N LYS A 107 -2.74 3.95 6.71
CA LYS A 107 -3.07 3.12 5.54
C LYS A 107 -2.02 3.25 4.43
N ASN A 108 -1.61 4.47 4.12
CA ASN A 108 -0.66 4.74 3.04
C ASN A 108 0.72 4.15 3.36
N ASN A 109 1.20 4.34 4.59
CA ASN A 109 2.45 3.75 5.07
C ASN A 109 2.41 2.22 4.97
N LEU A 110 1.29 1.62 5.41
CA LEU A 110 1.10 0.18 5.35
C LEU A 110 1.05 -0.34 3.89
N LYS A 111 0.34 0.36 3.00
CA LYS A 111 0.28 0.01 1.57
C LYS A 111 1.63 0.14 0.88
N GLU A 112 2.39 1.19 1.16
CA GLU A 112 3.72 1.40 0.58
C GLU A 112 4.68 0.30 1.01
N TYR A 113 4.70 -0.02 2.30
CA TYR A 113 5.50 -1.13 2.83
C TYR A 113 5.03 -2.48 2.26
N GLY A 114 3.72 -2.69 2.14
CA GLY A 114 3.15 -3.88 1.53
C GLY A 114 3.60 -4.11 0.08
N LYS A 115 3.73 -3.04 -0.73
CA LYS A 115 4.30 -3.13 -2.09
C LYS A 115 5.75 -3.60 -2.07
N LYS A 116 6.56 -3.06 -1.14
CA LYS A 116 7.98 -3.45 -0.96
C LYS A 116 8.09 -4.93 -0.60
N ILE A 117 7.27 -5.40 0.34
CA ILE A 117 7.26 -6.81 0.76
C ILE A 117 6.80 -7.75 -0.36
N LEU A 118 5.79 -7.37 -1.16
CA LEU A 118 5.39 -8.17 -2.32
C LEU A 118 6.53 -8.30 -3.35
N ALA A 119 7.24 -7.20 -3.63
CA ALA A 119 8.39 -7.24 -4.53
C ALA A 119 9.52 -8.13 -3.97
N VAL A 120 9.81 -8.04 -2.67
CA VAL A 120 10.76 -8.95 -2.00
C VAL A 120 10.35 -10.41 -2.14
N GLN A 121 9.06 -10.71 -1.99
CA GLN A 121 8.56 -12.08 -2.16
C GLN A 121 8.71 -12.59 -3.60
N GLU A 122 8.47 -11.75 -4.61
CA GLU A 122 8.69 -12.08 -6.02
C GLU A 122 10.18 -12.33 -6.33
N LEU A 123 11.08 -11.52 -5.75
CA LEU A 123 12.52 -11.73 -5.87
C LEU A 123 12.97 -13.04 -5.22
N LYS A 124 12.39 -13.41 -4.06
CA LYS A 124 12.65 -14.71 -3.42
C LYS A 124 12.22 -15.87 -4.33
N TYR A 125 11.05 -15.79 -4.97
CA TYR A 125 10.64 -16.80 -5.96
C TYR A 125 11.59 -16.87 -7.16
N THR A 126 12.00 -15.71 -7.70
CA THR A 126 12.97 -15.63 -8.81
C THR A 126 14.30 -16.31 -8.47
N ILE A 127 14.79 -16.12 -7.25
CA ILE A 127 16.02 -16.76 -6.78
C ILE A 127 15.87 -18.28 -6.82
N GLU A 128 14.76 -18.82 -6.29
CA GLU A 128 14.52 -20.26 -6.27
C GLU A 128 14.39 -20.85 -7.68
N GLU A 129 13.73 -20.16 -8.61
CA GLU A 129 13.65 -20.58 -10.03
C GLU A 129 15.04 -20.62 -10.69
N HIS A 130 15.89 -19.62 -10.45
CA HIS A 130 17.23 -19.60 -10.99
C HIS A 130 18.15 -20.65 -10.36
N LYS A 131 17.99 -20.95 -9.06
CA LYS A 131 18.70 -22.07 -8.41
C LYS A 131 18.31 -23.41 -9.06
N LEU A 132 17.01 -23.65 -9.23
CA LEU A 132 16.52 -24.86 -9.91
C LEU A 132 17.06 -24.97 -11.34
N THR A 133 17.10 -23.85 -12.07
CA THR A 133 17.69 -23.80 -13.42
C THR A 133 19.16 -24.21 -13.41
N ILE A 134 19.95 -23.67 -12.47
CA ILE A 134 21.37 -24.02 -12.33
C ILE A 134 21.53 -25.51 -12.01
N GLU A 135 20.73 -26.05 -11.10
CA GLU A 135 20.75 -27.48 -10.74
C GLU A 135 20.42 -28.36 -11.94
N ALA A 136 19.37 -28.05 -12.69
CA ALA A 136 18.99 -28.80 -13.89
C ALA A 136 20.09 -28.76 -14.96
N VAL A 137 20.69 -27.59 -15.20
CA VAL A 137 21.79 -27.44 -16.16
C VAL A 137 23.01 -28.25 -15.73
N LYS A 138 23.39 -28.19 -14.45
CA LYS A 138 24.50 -28.97 -13.90
C LYS A 138 24.25 -30.48 -14.02
N TYR A 139 23.03 -30.92 -13.72
CA TYR A 139 22.63 -32.31 -13.90
C TYR A 139 22.79 -32.75 -15.36
N ILE A 140 22.28 -31.96 -16.32
CA ILE A 140 22.41 -32.28 -17.75
C ILE A 140 23.88 -32.36 -18.17
N MET A 141 24.71 -31.41 -17.73
CA MET A 141 26.13 -31.40 -18.05
C MET A 141 26.90 -32.60 -17.47
N SER A 142 26.47 -33.10 -16.30
CA SER A 142 27.05 -34.28 -15.64
C SER A 142 26.62 -35.57 -16.33
N GLU A 143 25.32 -35.78 -16.47
CA GLU A 143 24.74 -37.07 -16.89
C GLU A 143 24.78 -37.29 -18.41
N TYR A 144 24.91 -36.22 -19.21
CA TYR A 144 24.86 -36.30 -20.66
C TYR A 144 26.10 -35.65 -21.32
N PRO A 145 27.26 -36.34 -21.32
CA PRO A 145 28.52 -35.78 -21.82
C PRO A 145 28.49 -35.33 -23.29
N ALA A 146 27.66 -35.95 -24.14
CA ALA A 146 27.49 -35.51 -25.53
C ALA A 146 26.84 -34.12 -25.62
N ILE A 147 25.83 -33.87 -24.80
CA ILE A 147 25.18 -32.56 -24.68
C ILE A 147 26.16 -31.56 -24.08
N ALA A 148 26.89 -31.94 -23.02
CA ALA A 148 27.87 -31.07 -22.38
C ALA A 148 28.96 -30.59 -23.36
N ARG A 149 29.43 -31.44 -24.28
CA ARG A 149 30.40 -31.05 -25.31
C ARG A 149 29.86 -30.04 -26.32
N THR A 150 28.58 -30.15 -26.69
CA THR A 150 27.98 -29.31 -27.74
C THR A 150 27.39 -28.01 -27.20
N MET A 151 26.92 -28.01 -25.95
CA MET A 151 26.22 -26.90 -25.33
C MET A 151 26.93 -26.31 -24.11
N GLY A 152 28.13 -26.78 -23.77
CA GLY A 152 28.87 -26.39 -22.57
C GLY A 152 28.99 -24.88 -22.38
N ASP A 153 29.37 -24.16 -23.43
CA ASP A 153 29.49 -22.69 -23.37
C ASP A 153 28.15 -22.01 -23.06
N ARG A 154 27.07 -22.45 -23.72
CA ARG A 154 25.71 -21.91 -23.49
C ARG A 154 25.22 -22.24 -22.08
N ALA A 155 25.50 -23.44 -21.59
CA ALA A 155 25.15 -23.89 -20.25
C ALA A 155 25.88 -23.08 -19.18
N ASN A 156 27.19 -22.88 -19.33
CA ASN A 156 28.00 -22.05 -18.44
C ASN A 156 27.53 -20.59 -18.44
N ASP A 157 27.20 -20.05 -19.61
CA ASP A 157 26.67 -18.70 -19.76
C ASP A 157 25.29 -18.53 -19.11
N LEU A 158 24.42 -19.56 -19.17
CA LEU A 158 23.14 -19.58 -18.45
C LEU A 158 23.33 -19.64 -16.93
N ILE A 159 24.27 -20.46 -16.44
CA ILE A 159 24.63 -20.52 -15.02
C ILE A 159 25.14 -19.16 -14.55
N ARG A 160 26.07 -18.54 -15.30
CA ARG A 160 26.62 -17.22 -14.99
C ARG A 160 25.53 -16.16 -14.88
N ARG A 161 24.67 -16.03 -15.90
CA ARG A 161 23.55 -15.06 -15.87
C ARG A 161 22.60 -15.31 -14.70
N SER A 162 22.29 -16.58 -14.40
CA SER A 162 21.42 -16.94 -13.29
C SER A 162 22.03 -16.52 -11.95
N ASN A 163 23.32 -16.78 -11.75
CA ASN A 163 24.05 -16.32 -10.56
C ASN A 163 24.06 -14.79 -10.44
N GLU A 164 24.20 -14.06 -11.56
CA GLU A 164 24.13 -12.60 -11.54
C GLU A 164 22.73 -12.07 -11.16
N VAL A 165 21.66 -12.73 -11.63
CA VAL A 165 20.29 -12.38 -11.24
C VAL A 165 20.09 -12.65 -9.75
N ILE A 166 20.50 -13.82 -9.25
CA ILE A 166 20.45 -14.16 -7.83
C ILE A 166 21.18 -13.11 -7.00
N ALA A 167 22.44 -12.81 -7.33
CA ALA A 167 23.24 -11.84 -6.59
C ALA A 167 22.67 -10.41 -6.63
N ARG A 168 21.97 -10.03 -7.70
CA ARG A 168 21.25 -8.74 -7.78
C ARG A 168 20.00 -8.76 -6.91
N ALA A 169 19.20 -9.82 -6.97
CA ALA A 169 17.99 -9.98 -6.17
C ALA A 169 18.31 -10.00 -4.67
N GLU A 170 19.32 -10.76 -4.24
CA GLU A 170 19.78 -10.81 -2.85
C GLU A 170 20.22 -9.44 -2.32
N ARG A 171 20.97 -8.67 -3.13
CA ARG A 171 21.37 -7.29 -2.78
C ARG A 171 20.20 -6.34 -2.65
N ILE A 172 19.12 -6.54 -3.41
CA ILE A 172 17.91 -5.72 -3.28
C ILE A 172 17.17 -6.14 -2.01
N ILE A 173 16.98 -7.45 -1.79
CA ILE A 173 16.29 -7.99 -0.61
C ILE A 173 16.95 -7.52 0.68
N SER A 174 18.28 -7.53 0.76
CA SER A 174 19.03 -7.12 1.96
C SER A 174 18.87 -5.63 2.32
N GLN A 175 18.28 -4.80 1.45
CA GLN A 175 17.95 -3.41 1.76
C GLN A 175 16.59 -3.27 2.47
N PHE A 176 15.79 -4.34 2.50
CA PHE A 176 14.43 -4.36 3.05
C PHE A 176 14.28 -5.23 4.31
N GLU A 177 15.28 -6.08 4.60
CA GLU A 177 15.41 -6.87 5.83
C GLU A 177 16.24 -6.09 6.87
#